data_AF-A0A7W0S8X6-F1
#
_entry.id   AF-A0A7W0S8X6-F1
#
_cell.length_a   1.000
_cell.length_b   1.000
_cell.length_c   1.000
_cell.angle_alpha   90.00
_cell.angle_beta   90.00
_cell.angle_gamma   90.00
#
_symmetry.space_group_name_H-M   'P 1'
#
loop_
_entity.id
_entity.type
_entity.pdbx_description
1 polymer ?
#
loop_
_entity_poly.entity_id
_entity_poly.type
_entity_poly.pdbx_seq_one_letter_code
_entity_poly.pdbx_strand_id
1 'polypeptide(L)'
;PQLRAEVVDEAFSLLDRHELVLGPVADGGYYLIGMRGWHDVLAGVAMSTSSVRAEILRSARELGLRVALLEPTYDVDELDDLALLEADDAEMPATRAALAALQNAAPA
;
A
#
# COMPACT_ATOMS: atom_id res chain seq x y z
N PRO A 1 -3.80 -4.01 -7.15
CA PRO A 1 -4.09 -5.39 -7.62
C PRO A 1 -2.88 -6.33 -7.64
N GLN A 2 -1.71 -5.76 -7.91
CA GLN A 2 -0.39 -6.36 -8.05
C GLN A 2 0.29 -6.75 -6.73
N LEU A 3 -0.39 -6.57 -5.59
CA LEU A 3 0.17 -6.92 -4.28
C LEU A 3 0.42 -8.43 -4.22
N ARG A 4 1.69 -8.81 -4.11
CA ARG A 4 2.12 -10.21 -4.02
C ARG A 4 2.02 -10.72 -2.57
N ALA A 5 1.75 -12.00 -2.40
CA ALA A 5 1.60 -12.61 -1.07
C ALA A 5 2.90 -12.50 -0.24
N GLU A 6 4.05 -12.55 -0.92
CA GLU A 6 5.38 -12.47 -0.29
C GLU A 6 5.59 -11.13 0.42
N VAL A 7 4.95 -10.05 -0.05
CA VAL A 7 5.00 -8.73 0.62
C VAL A 7 4.28 -8.77 1.97
N VAL A 8 3.18 -9.53 2.05
CA VAL A 8 2.44 -9.73 3.30
C VAL A 8 3.23 -10.62 4.26
N ASP A 9 3.87 -11.67 3.75
CA ASP A 9 4.74 -12.54 4.54
C ASP A 9 5.98 -11.79 5.07
N GLU A 10 6.56 -10.90 4.26
CA GLU A 10 7.61 -9.98 4.68
C GLU A 10 7.12 -9.04 5.79
N ALA A 11 5.92 -8.48 5.64
CA ALA A 11 5.33 -7.61 6.65
C ALA A 11 5.20 -8.33 8.01
N PHE A 12 4.72 -9.58 8.01
CA PHE A 12 4.67 -10.40 9.22
C PHE A 12 6.06 -10.68 9.78
N SER A 13 7.02 -11.03 8.94
CA SER A 13 8.41 -11.28 9.37
C SER A 13 9.07 -10.04 9.99
N LEU A 14 8.77 -8.85 9.48
CA LEU A 14 9.26 -7.59 10.04
C LEU A 14 8.64 -7.29 11.40
N LEU A 15 7.38 -7.68 11.62
CA LEU A 15 6.69 -7.49 12.90
C LEU A 15 7.31 -8.30 14.06
N ASP A 16 8.13 -9.32 13.79
CA ASP A 16 8.89 -10.01 14.85
C ASP A 16 9.89 -9.08 15.55
N ARG A 17 10.36 -8.04 14.86
CA ARG A 17 11.40 -7.12 15.35
C ARG A 17 10.94 -5.66 15.43
N HIS A 18 9.75 -5.35 14.93
CA HIS A 18 9.20 -4.00 14.87
C HIS A 18 7.78 -3.99 15.47
N GLU A 19 7.32 -2.82 15.89
CA GLU A 19 5.96 -2.65 16.43
C GLU A 19 4.97 -2.22 15.34
N LEU A 20 5.48 -1.59 14.27
CA LEU A 20 4.73 -1.09 13.14
C LEU A 20 5.46 -1.40 11.83
N VAL A 21 4.72 -1.81 10.80
CA VAL A 21 5.20 -1.95 9.42
C VAL A 21 4.30 -1.12 8.52
N LEU A 22 4.89 -0.37 7.59
CA LEU A 22 4.15 0.37 6.57
C LEU A 22 4.65 0.02 5.17
N GLY A 23 3.72 -0.24 4.27
CA GLY A 23 3.94 -0.28 2.83
C GLY A 23 3.60 1.07 2.21
N PRO A 24 4.60 1.91 1.86
CA PRO A 24 4.34 3.23 1.30
C PRO A 24 3.84 3.18 -0.15
N VAL A 25 2.98 4.13 -0.53
CA VAL A 25 2.78 4.50 -1.94
C VAL A 25 3.47 5.83 -2.25
N ALA A 26 3.71 6.11 -3.53
CA ALA A 26 4.55 7.23 -3.97
C ALA A 26 3.95 8.62 -3.64
N ASP A 27 2.63 8.74 -3.62
CA ASP A 27 1.87 9.99 -3.44
C ASP A 27 1.77 10.47 -1.97
N GLY A 28 2.25 9.68 -1.02
CA GLY A 28 2.22 9.99 0.40
C GLY A 28 1.24 9.15 1.22
N GLY A 29 0.48 8.25 0.58
CA GLY A 29 -0.34 7.25 1.22
C GLY A 29 0.45 6.01 1.71
N TYR A 30 -0.31 4.95 2.00
CA TYR A 30 0.20 3.61 2.26
C TYR A 30 -0.76 2.55 1.69
N TYR A 31 -0.21 1.47 1.12
CA TYR A 31 -1.00 0.31 0.67
C TYR A 31 -1.12 -0.77 1.74
N LEU A 32 -0.26 -0.72 2.77
CA LEU A 32 -0.25 -1.70 3.87
C LEU A 32 0.12 -1.03 5.20
N ILE A 33 -0.60 -1.40 6.25
CA ILE A 33 -0.23 -1.14 7.64
C ILE A 33 -0.34 -2.43 8.45
N GLY A 34 0.71 -2.78 9.18
CA GLY A 34 0.76 -3.95 10.05
C GLY A 34 1.26 -3.57 11.44
N MET A 35 0.74 -4.21 12.48
CA MET A 35 1.07 -3.89 13.87
C MET A 35 1.26 -5.12 14.73
N ARG A 36 2.22 -5.05 15.65
CA ARG A 36 2.40 -6.06 16.70
C ARG A 36 1.86 -5.52 18.02
N GLY A 37 0.70 -6.04 18.41
CA GLY A 37 -0.10 -5.47 19.49
C GLY A 37 -0.89 -4.24 19.05
N TRP A 38 -1.63 -3.66 19.97
CA TRP A 38 -2.44 -2.47 19.71
C TRP A 38 -1.62 -1.20 19.93
N HIS A 39 -1.59 -0.32 18.93
CA HIS A 39 -0.98 1.01 18.99
C HIS A 39 -1.88 2.02 18.30
N ASP A 40 -2.12 3.16 18.94
CA ASP A 40 -3.07 4.15 18.43
C ASP A 40 -2.42 5.15 17.46
N VAL A 41 -1.76 4.65 16.41
CA VAL A 41 -1.02 5.51 15.46
C VAL A 41 -1.94 6.19 14.44
N LEU A 42 -3.19 5.73 14.33
CA LEU A 42 -4.21 6.26 13.41
C LEU A 42 -5.13 7.28 14.09
N ALA A 43 -5.08 7.44 15.41
CA ALA A 43 -5.88 8.43 16.10
C ALA A 43 -5.59 9.85 15.58
N GLY A 44 -6.67 10.51 15.14
CA GLY A 44 -6.60 11.90 14.66
C GLY A 44 -5.87 12.09 13.34
N VAL A 45 -5.52 11.01 12.64
CA VAL A 45 -4.91 11.08 11.31
C VAL A 45 -5.98 11.36 10.26
N ALA A 46 -5.78 12.41 9.45
CA ALA A 46 -6.69 12.72 8.37
C ALA A 46 -6.47 11.76 7.19
N MET A 47 -7.41 10.83 6.99
CA MET A 47 -7.39 9.88 5.88
C MET A 47 -7.54 10.59 4.52
N SER A 48 -7.11 9.92 3.44
CA SER A 48 -7.19 10.42 2.07
C SER A 48 -6.45 11.74 1.84
N THR A 49 -5.33 11.92 2.53
CA THR A 49 -4.42 13.06 2.36
C THR A 49 -3.02 12.55 2.02
N SER A 50 -2.26 13.32 1.24
CA SER A 50 -0.85 13.02 0.97
C SER A 50 0.06 13.12 2.21
N SER A 51 -0.46 13.65 3.34
CA SER A 51 0.25 13.71 4.62
C SER A 51 0.00 12.51 5.53
N VAL A 52 -0.95 11.62 5.20
CA VAL A 52 -1.39 10.51 6.08
C VAL A 52 -0.23 9.65 6.57
N ARG A 53 0.71 9.27 5.70
CA ARG A 53 1.90 8.47 6.08
C ARG A 53 2.82 9.24 7.03
N ALA A 54 3.03 10.53 6.76
CA ALA A 54 3.88 11.36 7.60
C ALA A 54 3.29 11.55 9.00
N GLU A 55 1.97 11.69 9.09
CA GLU A 55 1.23 11.76 10.36
C GLU A 55 1.35 10.45 11.15
N ILE A 56 1.15 9.30 10.50
CA ILE A 56 1.32 7.98 11.12
C ILE A 56 2.76 7.80 11.66
N LEU A 57 3.77 8.12 10.84
CA LEU A 57 5.17 8.02 11.24
C LEU A 57 5.52 8.95 12.41
N ARG A 58 4.90 10.14 12.47
CA ARG A 58 5.03 11.06 13.60
C ARG A 58 4.42 10.44 14.86
N SER A 59 3.18 9.96 14.81
CA SER A 59 2.51 9.31 15.95
C SER A 59 3.30 8.09 16.44
N ALA A 60 3.82 7.26 15.52
CA ALA A 60 4.64 6.10 15.88
C ALA A 60 5.93 6.49 16.61
N ARG A 61 6.59 7.58 16.20
CA ARG A 61 7.77 8.13 16.89
C ARG A 61 7.42 8.67 18.27
N GLU A 62 6.30 9.38 18.42
CA GLU A 62 5.83 9.90 19.70
C GLU A 62 5.51 8.77 20.70
N LEU A 63 5.03 7.64 20.20
CA LEU A 63 4.78 6.41 20.98
C LEU A 63 6.03 5.54 21.20
N GLY A 64 7.18 5.93 20.65
CA GLY A 64 8.45 5.19 20.80
C GLY A 64 8.50 3.85 20.06
N LEU A 65 7.69 3.68 19.01
CA LEU A 65 7.59 2.43 18.24
C LEU A 65 8.74 2.28 17.26
N ARG A 66 9.25 1.06 17.08
CA ARG A 66 10.13 0.74 15.96
C ARG A 66 9.27 0.49 14.72
N VAL A 67 9.57 1.24 13.68
CA VAL A 67 8.84 1.18 12.40
C VAL A 67 9.75 0.56 11.34
N ALA A 68 9.25 -0.42 10.60
CA ALA A 68 9.85 -0.88 9.36
C ALA A 68 9.03 -0.38 8.15
N LEU A 69 9.71 -0.16 7.03
CA LEU A 69 9.09 0.19 5.76
C LEU A 69 9.32 -0.97 4.78
N LEU A 70 8.26 -1.40 4.12
CA LEU A 70 8.33 -2.30 2.96
C LEU A 70 8.73 -1.51 1.72
N GLU A 71 9.03 -2.22 0.64
CA GLU A 71 9.26 -1.60 -0.66
C GLU A 71 8.01 -0.81 -1.10
N PRO A 72 8.17 0.42 -1.62
CA PRO A 72 7.06 1.18 -2.16
C PRO A 72 6.43 0.50 -3.38
N THR A 73 5.12 0.68 -3.54
CA THR A 73 4.42 0.36 -4.80
C THR A 73 3.44 1.50 -5.12
N TYR A 74 2.49 1.23 -6.00
CA TYR A 74 1.46 2.16 -6.44
C TYR A 74 0.07 1.60 -6.15
N ASP A 75 -0.90 2.47 -5.97
CA ASP A 75 -2.32 2.17 -6.00
C ASP A 75 -2.90 2.52 -7.38
N VAL A 76 -4.18 2.21 -7.58
CA VAL A 76 -4.86 2.39 -8.85
C VAL A 76 -6.20 3.05 -8.54
N ASP A 77 -6.20 4.38 -8.59
CA ASP A 77 -7.33 5.23 -8.20
C ASP A 77 -7.89 6.04 -9.38
N GLU A 78 -7.02 6.48 -10.28
CA GLU A 78 -7.35 7.26 -11.47
C GLU A 78 -7.16 6.46 -12.77
N LEU A 79 -7.74 6.97 -13.87
CA LEU A 79 -7.67 6.30 -15.17
C LEU A 79 -6.23 6.12 -15.65
N ASP A 80 -5.37 7.10 -15.38
CA ASP A 80 -3.97 7.10 -15.81
C ASP A 80 -3.15 6.00 -15.09
N ASP A 81 -3.59 5.54 -13.90
CA ASP A 81 -2.93 4.46 -13.16
C ASP A 81 -3.10 3.10 -13.84
N LEU A 82 -4.05 2.94 -14.77
CA LEU A 82 -4.19 1.71 -15.53
C LEU A 82 -2.94 1.39 -16.36
N ALA A 83 -2.22 2.41 -16.82
CA ALA A 83 -0.96 2.22 -17.53
C ALA A 83 0.10 1.52 -16.65
N LEU A 84 0.08 1.76 -15.33
CA LEU A 84 0.96 1.07 -14.38
C LEU A 84 0.60 -0.42 -14.30
N LEU A 85 -0.69 -0.77 -14.21
CA LEU A 85 -1.14 -2.17 -14.23
C LEU A 85 -0.80 -2.90 -15.54
N GLU A 86 -0.89 -2.21 -16.67
CA GLU A 86 -0.55 -2.79 -17.98
C GLU A 86 0.95 -3.11 -18.08
N ALA A 87 1.81 -2.26 -17.51
CA ALA A 87 3.26 -2.44 -17.51
C ALA A 87 3.80 -3.38 -16.42
N ASP A 88 3.06 -3.58 -15.32
CA ASP A 88 3.45 -4.43 -14.20
C ASP A 88 3.48 -5.91 -14.59
N ASP A 89 4.34 -6.71 -13.96
CA ASP A 89 4.59 -8.11 -14.29
C ASP A 89 3.95 -9.10 -13.30
N ALA A 90 3.23 -8.62 -12.29
CA ALA A 90 2.56 -9.48 -11.32
C ALA A 90 1.44 -10.34 -11.95
N GLU A 91 1.27 -11.52 -11.39
CA GLU A 91 0.18 -12.42 -11.76
C GLU A 91 -1.15 -11.90 -11.20
N MET A 92 -1.96 -11.31 -12.08
CA MET A 92 -3.26 -10.72 -11.74
C MET A 92 -4.35 -11.20 -12.71
N PRO A 93 -4.70 -12.50 -12.78
CA PRO A 93 -5.51 -13.06 -13.85
C PRO A 93 -6.91 -12.40 -13.98
N ALA A 94 -7.56 -12.11 -12.85
CA ALA A 94 -8.86 -11.44 -12.85
C ALA A 94 -8.75 -9.99 -13.36
N THR A 95 -7.73 -9.25 -12.92
CA THR A 95 -7.49 -7.86 -13.36
C THR A 95 -7.09 -7.80 -14.84
N ARG A 96 -6.26 -8.73 -15.32
CA ARG A 96 -5.89 -8.85 -16.74
C ARG A 96 -7.12 -9.11 -17.61
N ALA A 97 -8.00 -10.02 -17.19
CA ALA A 97 -9.24 -10.28 -17.90
C ALA A 97 -10.16 -9.04 -17.94
N ALA A 98 -10.24 -8.29 -16.84
CA ALA A 98 -11.01 -7.05 -16.78
C ALA A 98 -10.43 -5.95 -17.69
N LEU A 99 -9.11 -5.74 -17.70
CA LEU A 99 -8.44 -4.78 -18.59
C LEU A 99 -8.69 -5.11 -20.07
N ALA A 100 -8.55 -6.38 -20.45
CA ALA A 100 -8.84 -6.81 -21.82
C ALA A 100 -10.31 -6.57 -22.21
N ALA A 101 -11.26 -6.79 -21.29
CA ALA A 101 -12.67 -6.52 -21.55
C ALA A 101 -12.95 -5.01 -21.75
N LEU A 102 -12.29 -4.14 -20.97
CA LEU A 102 -12.41 -2.68 -21.12
C LEU A 102 -11.86 -2.19 -22.47
N GLN A 103 -10.70 -2.70 -22.89
CA GLN A 103 -10.09 -2.34 -24.18
C GLN A 103 -10.98 -2.77 -25.37
N ASN A 104 -11.63 -3.94 -25.28
CA ASN A 104 -12.56 -4.42 -26.31
C ASN A 104 -13.90 -3.66 -26.33
N ALA A 105 -14.26 -2.98 -25.25
CA ALA A 105 -15.50 -2.22 -25.12
C ALA A 105 -15.36 -0.74 -25.50
N ALA A 106 -14.13 -0.23 -25.64
CA ALA A 106 -13.87 1.14 -26.07
C ALA A 106 -14.28 1.30 -27.56
N PRO A 107 -15.20 2.23 -27.90
CA PRO A 107 -15.51 2.51 -29.29
C PRO A 107 -14.28 3.08 -30.01
N ALA A 108 -14.08 2.66 -31.26
CA ALA A 108 -13.01 3.12 -32.15
C ALA A 108 -13.04 4.63 -32.42
#